data_AF-A0A811QWV4-F1
#
_entry.id   AF-A0A811QWV4-F1
#
_cell.length_a   1.000
_cell.length_b   1.000
_cell.length_c   1.000
_cell.angle_alpha   90.00
_cell.angle_beta   90.00
_cell.angle_gamma   90.00
#
_symmetry.space_group_name_H-M   'P 1'
#
loop_
_entity.id
_entity.type
_entity.pdbx_description
1 polymer ?
#
loop_
_entity_poly.entity_id
_entity_poly.type
_entity_poly.pdbx_seq_one_letter_code
_entity_poly.pdbx_strand_id
1 'polypeptide(L)'
;MARTPEGATAPVQAPRPLPELPFGCVFHPDGPCLLKRYLLPMALGRVPDEPYQGFVADVVDVYAVRPEALPFPRCNRGLHDKVWDYYFTTRPAAAGGGSGVGGGSEDDVRDVAAGGCWRRYGAEKEYVGDDGEVYGFRRRFAFHEAGDPGKKTVWRMKEYRLNETAPALRDRGVVFHGTPAPMAW
;
A
#
# COMPACT_ATOMS: atom_id res chain seq x y z
N MET A 1 -21.28 -34.78 -31.58
CA MET A 1 -20.01 -34.82 -30.81
C MET A 1 -19.65 -33.39 -30.42
N ALA A 2 -20.12 -32.93 -29.25
CA ALA A 2 -19.86 -31.58 -28.76
C ALA A 2 -18.46 -31.51 -28.13
N ARG A 3 -17.66 -30.51 -28.51
CA ARG A 3 -16.39 -30.16 -27.87
C ARG A 3 -16.66 -29.17 -26.75
N THR A 4 -16.39 -29.55 -25.52
CA THR A 4 -16.36 -28.68 -24.35
C THR A 4 -15.10 -27.80 -24.41
N PRO A 5 -15.16 -26.48 -24.19
CA PRO A 5 -13.96 -25.70 -23.95
C PRO A 5 -13.61 -25.82 -22.46
N GLU A 6 -12.49 -26.47 -22.19
CA GLU A 6 -11.89 -26.56 -20.87
C GLU A 6 -11.37 -25.17 -20.49
N GLY A 7 -12.12 -24.49 -19.63
CA GLY A 7 -11.75 -23.19 -19.08
C GLY A 7 -10.48 -23.34 -18.25
N ALA A 8 -9.35 -22.97 -18.83
CA ALA A 8 -8.08 -22.85 -18.13
C ALA A 8 -8.20 -21.78 -17.04
N THR A 9 -8.55 -22.21 -15.83
CA THR A 9 -8.41 -21.39 -14.64
C THR A 9 -6.92 -21.25 -14.39
N ALA A 10 -6.38 -20.08 -14.69
CA ALA A 10 -5.01 -19.76 -14.35
C ALA A 10 -4.84 -19.95 -12.83
N PRO A 11 -3.81 -20.67 -12.36
CA PRO A 11 -3.60 -20.85 -10.94
C PRO A 11 -3.39 -19.48 -10.31
N VAL A 12 -4.13 -19.22 -9.23
CA VAL A 12 -3.84 -18.13 -8.29
C VAL A 12 -2.36 -18.24 -7.95
N GLN A 13 -1.58 -17.29 -8.45
CA GLN A 13 -0.13 -17.32 -8.32
C GLN A 13 0.19 -17.27 -6.83
N ALA A 14 0.78 -18.35 -6.31
CA ALA A 14 1.19 -18.40 -4.91
C ALA A 14 2.07 -17.16 -4.62
N PRO A 15 1.94 -16.54 -3.44
CA PRO A 15 2.78 -15.41 -3.06
C PRO A 15 4.23 -15.79 -3.32
N ARG A 16 4.94 -14.99 -4.13
CA ARG A 16 6.35 -15.28 -4.40
C ARG A 16 7.07 -15.38 -3.05
N PRO A 17 7.88 -16.43 -2.83
CA PRO A 17 8.63 -16.54 -1.59
C PRO A 17 9.49 -15.28 -1.45
N LEU A 18 9.43 -14.66 -0.27
CA LEU A 18 10.25 -13.50 0.04
C LEU A 18 11.73 -13.84 -0.18
N PRO A 19 12.55 -12.89 -0.64
CA PRO A 19 13.97 -13.11 -0.80
C PRO A 19 14.59 -13.65 0.49
N GLU A 20 15.50 -14.62 0.37
CA GLU A 20 16.19 -15.19 1.52
C GLU A 20 17.10 -14.13 2.15
N LEU A 21 16.70 -13.64 3.32
CA LEU A 21 17.53 -12.76 4.14
C LEU A 21 18.49 -13.59 4.98
N PRO A 22 19.73 -13.12 5.21
CA PRO A 22 20.63 -13.74 6.16
C PRO A 22 19.97 -13.91 7.53
N PHE A 23 20.38 -14.95 8.26
CA PHE A 23 19.83 -15.22 9.58
C PHE A 23 19.95 -14.00 10.51
N GLY A 24 18.85 -13.64 11.17
CA GLY A 24 18.78 -12.47 12.05
C GLY A 24 18.53 -11.14 11.34
N CYS A 25 18.54 -11.10 10.00
CA CYS A 25 18.16 -9.92 9.24
C CYS A 25 16.66 -9.92 8.94
N VAL A 26 16.05 -8.74 9.00
CA VAL A 26 14.65 -8.52 8.60
C VAL A 26 14.58 -7.37 7.61
N PHE A 27 13.61 -7.45 6.69
CA PHE A 27 13.32 -6.33 5.81
C PHE A 27 12.66 -5.20 6.63
N HIS A 28 13.39 -4.09 6.78
CA HIS A 28 12.95 -2.94 7.56
C HIS A 28 13.32 -1.60 6.90
N PRO A 29 12.77 -1.31 5.70
CA PRO A 29 13.07 -0.07 4.98
C PRO A 29 12.57 1.16 5.73
N ASP A 30 13.29 2.27 5.55
CA ASP A 30 12.80 3.58 5.96
C ASP A 30 11.86 4.19 4.90
N GLY A 31 11.31 5.36 5.21
CA GLY A 31 10.37 6.04 4.30
C GLY A 31 10.97 6.40 2.93
N PRO A 32 12.16 7.03 2.87
CA PRO A 32 12.83 7.30 1.61
C PRO A 32 13.12 6.05 0.79
N CYS A 33 13.51 4.93 1.41
CA CYS A 33 13.70 3.66 0.72
C CYS A 33 12.39 3.17 0.07
N LEU A 34 11.29 3.13 0.82
CA LEU A 34 9.98 2.74 0.28
C LEU A 34 9.54 3.63 -0.89
N LEU A 35 9.77 4.94 -0.81
CA LEU A 35 9.39 5.85 -1.89
C LEU A 35 10.31 5.72 -3.10
N LYS A 36 11.63 5.83 -2.92
CA LYS A 36 12.60 5.94 -4.02
C LYS A 36 12.94 4.59 -4.67
N ARG A 37 12.93 3.49 -3.92
CA ARG A 37 13.35 2.15 -4.39
C ARG A 37 12.18 1.23 -4.73
N TYR A 38 10.97 1.52 -4.24
CA TYR A 38 9.79 0.68 -4.47
C TYR A 38 8.68 1.42 -5.21
N LEU A 39 8.10 2.45 -4.58
CA LEU A 39 6.90 3.10 -5.12
C LEU A 39 7.18 3.89 -6.41
N LEU A 40 8.31 4.59 -6.48
CA LEU A 40 8.71 5.36 -7.66
C LEU A 40 8.99 4.47 -8.89
N PRO A 41 9.82 3.41 -8.80
CA PRO A 41 9.98 2.46 -9.91
C PRO A 41 8.63 1.88 -10.36
N MET A 42 7.78 1.45 -9.42
CA MET A 42 6.48 0.87 -9.77
C MET A 42 5.57 1.86 -10.51
N ALA A 43 5.51 3.12 -10.07
CA ALA A 43 4.76 4.18 -10.75
C ALA A 43 5.31 4.52 -12.17
N LEU A 44 6.57 4.18 -12.44
CA LEU A 44 7.20 4.29 -13.76
C LEU A 44 7.05 3.02 -14.61
N GLY A 45 6.27 2.02 -14.15
CA GLY A 45 6.17 0.71 -14.80
C GLY A 45 7.47 -0.10 -14.75
N ARG A 46 8.36 0.20 -13.80
CA ARG A 46 9.64 -0.48 -13.60
C ARG A 46 9.58 -1.38 -12.38
N VAL A 47 10.32 -2.49 -12.44
CA VAL A 47 10.56 -3.34 -11.27
C VAL A 47 11.66 -2.69 -10.41
N PRO A 48 11.60 -2.78 -9.07
CA PRO A 48 12.72 -2.41 -8.21
C PRO A 48 14.04 -3.06 -8.66
N ASP A 49 15.15 -2.34 -8.54
CA ASP A 49 16.48 -2.91 -8.80
C ASP A 49 16.82 -3.97 -7.75
N GLU A 50 17.66 -4.95 -8.10
CA GLU A 50 18.27 -5.82 -7.08
C GLU A 50 19.10 -4.99 -6.07
N PRO A 51 19.12 -5.35 -4.77
CA PRO A 51 18.49 -6.52 -4.14
C PRO A 51 17.06 -6.27 -3.64
N TYR A 52 16.36 -5.25 -4.11
CA TYR A 52 15.07 -4.79 -3.54
C TYR A 52 13.83 -5.53 -4.09
N GLN A 53 14.00 -6.53 -4.95
CA GLN A 53 12.86 -7.24 -5.55
C GLN A 53 12.20 -8.20 -4.56
N GLY A 54 10.88 -8.35 -4.66
CA GLY A 54 10.13 -9.38 -3.92
C GLY A 54 9.86 -9.09 -2.45
N PHE A 55 10.32 -7.98 -1.89
CA PHE A 55 10.09 -7.61 -0.48
C PHE A 55 8.75 -6.90 -0.19
N VAL A 56 8.11 -6.37 -1.22
CA VAL A 56 6.80 -5.70 -1.13
C VAL A 56 5.84 -6.49 -2.01
N ALA A 57 4.73 -6.95 -1.43
CA ALA A 57 3.76 -7.76 -2.16
C ALA A 57 2.88 -6.89 -3.06
N ASP A 58 2.77 -7.32 -4.32
CA ASP A 58 1.83 -6.74 -5.30
C ASP A 58 0.41 -7.27 -5.06
N VAL A 59 -0.60 -6.54 -5.55
CA VAL A 59 -2.01 -7.00 -5.68
C VAL A 59 -2.71 -7.34 -4.35
N VAL A 60 -2.38 -6.65 -3.25
CA VAL A 60 -3.12 -6.79 -1.99
C VAL A 60 -4.02 -5.58 -1.78
N ASP A 61 -5.34 -5.79 -1.85
CA ASP A 61 -6.31 -4.78 -1.43
C ASP A 61 -6.40 -4.76 0.09
N VAL A 62 -5.65 -3.83 0.69
CA VAL A 62 -5.57 -3.66 2.15
C VAL A 62 -6.90 -3.15 2.75
N TYR A 63 -7.82 -2.66 1.91
CA TYR A 63 -9.12 -2.15 2.32
C TYR A 63 -10.25 -3.18 2.13
N ALA A 64 -9.99 -4.33 1.49
CA ALA A 64 -10.98 -5.39 1.36
C ALA A 64 -11.14 -6.22 2.65
N VAL A 65 -10.05 -6.46 3.38
CA VAL A 65 -10.01 -7.38 4.53
C VAL A 65 -9.61 -6.69 5.82
N ARG A 66 -10.04 -7.27 6.96
CA ARG A 66 -9.59 -6.86 8.28
C ARG A 66 -8.08 -7.08 8.44
N PRO A 67 -7.38 -6.27 9.25
CA PRO A 67 -5.93 -6.39 9.38
C PRO A 67 -5.47 -7.75 9.92
N GLU A 68 -6.25 -8.45 10.74
CA GLU A 68 -5.92 -9.80 11.21
C GLU A 68 -5.85 -10.84 10.09
N ALA A 69 -6.51 -10.58 8.96
CA ALA A 69 -6.58 -11.46 7.81
C ALA A 69 -5.58 -11.08 6.69
N LEU A 70 -4.77 -10.04 6.89
CA LEU A 70 -3.74 -9.68 5.93
C LEU A 70 -2.64 -10.77 5.87
N PRO A 71 -2.06 -11.02 4.69
CA PRO A 71 -1.17 -12.16 4.47
C PRO A 71 0.26 -11.92 4.99
N PHE A 72 0.44 -11.81 6.31
CA PHE A 72 1.75 -11.58 6.92
C PHE A 72 2.71 -12.79 6.73
N PRO A 73 3.86 -12.59 6.08
CA PRO A 73 4.86 -13.63 5.87
C PRO A 73 5.47 -14.11 7.19
N ARG A 74 5.87 -15.39 7.24
CA ARG A 74 6.42 -16.01 8.45
C ARG A 74 7.67 -15.31 8.99
N CYS A 75 8.51 -14.77 8.11
CA CYS A 75 9.74 -14.08 8.50
C CYS A 75 9.52 -12.66 9.06
N ASN A 76 8.33 -12.08 8.86
CA ASN A 76 7.99 -10.77 9.42
C ASN A 76 7.25 -10.93 10.75
N ARG A 77 7.84 -11.72 11.65
CA ARG A 77 7.37 -11.98 13.00
C ARG A 77 8.45 -11.57 13.99
N GLY A 78 8.08 -10.72 14.93
CA GLY A 78 8.94 -10.26 16.02
C GLY A 78 8.52 -10.84 17.36
N LEU A 79 9.15 -10.35 18.43
CA LEU A 79 8.76 -10.67 19.79
C LEU A 79 7.29 -10.26 20.06
N HIS A 80 6.62 -10.97 20.96
CA HIS A 80 5.25 -10.70 21.41
C HIS A 80 4.22 -10.70 20.27
N ASP A 81 4.31 -11.67 19.35
CA ASP A 81 3.39 -11.85 18.21
C ASP A 81 3.27 -10.65 17.28
N LYS A 82 4.24 -9.73 17.33
CA LYS A 82 4.28 -8.58 16.43
C LYS A 82 4.49 -9.06 15.00
N VAL A 83 3.53 -8.76 14.13
CA VAL A 83 3.62 -8.99 12.69
C VAL A 83 3.70 -7.67 11.93
N TRP A 84 4.35 -7.67 10.77
CA TRP A 84 4.34 -6.54 9.83
C TRP A 84 4.51 -7.04 8.41
N ASP A 85 4.10 -6.23 7.43
CA ASP A 85 4.48 -6.45 6.04
C ASP A 85 4.30 -5.17 5.23
N TYR A 86 4.66 -5.22 3.95
CA TYR A 86 4.60 -4.12 3.00
C TYR A 86 3.82 -4.54 1.76
N TYR A 87 2.82 -3.74 1.42
CA TYR A 87 1.89 -4.02 0.33
C TYR A 87 1.82 -2.83 -0.61
N PHE A 88 1.74 -3.11 -1.91
CA PHE A 88 1.19 -2.17 -2.86
C PHE A 88 -0.32 -2.35 -2.92
N THR A 89 -1.05 -1.25 -2.76
CA THR A 89 -2.52 -1.22 -2.80
C THR A 89 -2.97 -0.04 -3.65
N THR A 90 -4.10 -0.21 -4.33
CA THR A 90 -4.77 0.91 -5.00
C THR A 90 -5.43 1.81 -3.98
N ARG A 91 -5.38 3.12 -4.21
CA ARG A 91 -6.11 4.08 -3.38
C ARG A 91 -7.61 3.94 -3.66
N PRO A 92 -8.48 3.90 -2.63
CA PRO A 92 -9.92 3.92 -2.84
C PRO A 92 -10.33 5.21 -3.58
N ALA A 93 -11.25 5.10 -4.54
CA ALA A 93 -11.65 6.21 -5.43
C ALA A 93 -12.18 7.45 -4.67
N ALA A 94 -12.78 7.27 -3.49
CA ALA A 94 -13.27 8.35 -2.63
C ALA A 94 -12.16 9.27 -2.07
N ALA A 95 -10.89 8.88 -2.21
CA ALA A 95 -9.75 9.65 -1.72
C ALA A 95 -9.17 10.63 -2.76
N GLY A 96 -9.76 10.71 -3.96
CA GLY A 96 -9.34 11.55 -5.08
C GLY A 96 -9.96 12.94 -5.10
N GLY A 97 -10.17 13.58 -3.94
CA GLY A 97 -10.67 14.95 -3.82
C GLY A 97 -9.57 15.91 -3.40
N GLY A 98 -9.30 16.93 -4.21
CA GLY A 98 -8.15 17.83 -4.10
C GLY A 98 -8.00 18.66 -2.82
N SER A 99 -6.85 19.33 -2.75
CA SER A 99 -6.45 20.33 -1.77
C SER A 99 -7.63 21.23 -1.35
N GLY A 100 -8.07 21.11 -0.10
CA GLY A 100 -9.18 21.88 0.45
C GLY A 100 -8.97 22.14 1.94
N VAL A 101 -8.77 23.42 2.27
CA VAL A 101 -8.79 23.94 3.64
C VAL A 101 -10.17 23.67 4.25
N GLY A 102 -10.25 22.78 5.25
CA GLY A 102 -11.50 22.48 5.96
C GLY A 102 -11.39 21.19 6.76
N GLY A 103 -11.54 21.29 8.09
CA GLY A 103 -11.38 20.17 9.01
C GLY A 103 -12.44 19.07 8.83
N GLY A 104 -11.96 17.82 8.76
CA GLY A 104 -12.79 16.62 8.64
C GLY A 104 -12.98 16.16 7.19
N SER A 105 -11.90 15.94 6.46
CA SER A 105 -11.97 15.42 5.09
C SER A 105 -12.23 13.91 5.14
N GLU A 106 -13.14 13.42 4.30
CA GLU A 106 -13.39 12.00 3.97
C GLU A 106 -12.09 11.21 3.70
N ASP A 107 -10.99 11.91 3.39
CA ASP A 107 -9.64 11.39 3.25
C ASP A 107 -9.00 10.85 4.56
N ASP A 108 -9.61 11.14 5.72
CA ASP A 108 -9.12 10.73 7.05
C ASP A 108 -9.59 9.35 7.49
N VAL A 109 -10.55 8.76 6.78
CA VAL A 109 -11.08 7.43 7.08
C VAL A 109 -11.03 6.55 5.83
N ARG A 110 -10.64 5.28 6.00
CA ARG A 110 -10.76 4.24 4.97
C ARG A 110 -11.60 3.12 5.54
N ASP A 111 -12.81 2.96 5.03
CA ASP A 111 -13.65 1.83 5.42
C ASP A 111 -13.07 0.53 4.89
N VAL A 112 -13.24 -0.53 5.67
CA VAL A 112 -12.84 -1.88 5.29
C VAL A 112 -14.08 -2.68 4.94
N ALA A 113 -14.11 -3.31 3.77
CA ALA A 113 -15.29 -4.03 3.28
C ALA A 113 -15.72 -5.17 4.23
N ALA A 114 -14.76 -5.85 4.86
CA ALA A 114 -14.99 -6.86 5.89
C ALA A 114 -15.35 -6.29 7.29
N GLY A 115 -15.58 -4.98 7.39
CA GLY A 115 -15.97 -4.28 8.61
C GLY A 115 -14.79 -3.60 9.34
N GLY A 116 -15.12 -2.49 10.01
CA GLY A 116 -14.16 -1.61 10.68
C GLY A 116 -13.63 -0.52 9.73
N CYS A 117 -12.73 0.32 10.22
CA CYS A 117 -12.14 1.38 9.42
C CYS A 117 -10.72 1.75 9.87
N TRP A 118 -9.89 2.18 8.93
CA TRP A 118 -8.62 2.83 9.21
C TRP A 118 -8.84 4.33 9.39
N ARG A 119 -8.45 4.88 10.54
CA ARG A 119 -8.58 6.31 10.84
C ARG A 119 -7.21 6.96 10.93
N ARG A 120 -7.03 8.07 10.22
CA ARG A 120 -5.80 8.85 10.20
C ARG A 120 -5.52 9.41 11.59
N TYR A 121 -4.25 9.44 11.97
CA TYR A 121 -3.81 10.16 13.16
C TYR A 121 -2.44 10.79 12.95
N GLY A 122 -2.21 11.91 13.63
CA GLY A 122 -0.99 12.69 13.50
C GLY A 122 -0.87 13.43 12.16
N ALA A 123 0.14 14.30 12.07
CA ALA A 123 0.41 15.05 10.86
C ALA A 123 0.93 14.15 9.73
N GLU A 124 0.58 14.51 8.49
CA GLU A 124 1.23 13.96 7.31
C GLU A 124 2.72 14.34 7.31
N LYS A 125 3.59 13.38 6.99
CA LYS A 125 5.03 13.64 6.84
C LYS A 125 5.35 13.81 5.38
N GLU A 126 5.99 14.93 5.04
CA GLU A 126 6.55 15.20 3.71
C GLU A 126 7.95 14.61 3.56
N TYR A 127 8.30 14.22 2.34
CA TYR A 127 9.62 13.78 1.94
C TYR A 127 10.13 14.69 0.84
N VAL A 128 11.19 15.44 1.15
CA VAL A 128 11.79 16.46 0.31
C VAL A 128 13.03 15.91 -0.37
N GLY A 129 13.17 16.17 -1.67
CA GLY A 129 14.32 15.80 -2.48
C GLY A 129 15.50 16.75 -2.29
N ASP A 130 16.62 16.45 -2.93
CA ASP A 130 17.81 17.31 -2.89
C ASP A 130 17.59 18.63 -3.65
N ASP A 131 16.58 18.66 -4.52
CA ASP A 131 16.07 19.83 -5.25
C ASP A 131 15.16 20.74 -4.40
N GLY A 132 14.86 20.35 -3.16
CA GLY A 132 13.93 21.07 -2.29
C GLY A 132 12.46 20.77 -2.57
N GLU A 133 12.15 19.91 -3.55
CA GLU A 133 10.78 19.58 -3.93
C GLU A 133 10.25 18.38 -3.13
N VAL A 134 8.97 18.45 -2.75
CA VAL A 134 8.31 17.32 -2.08
C VAL A 134 8.01 16.24 -3.12
N TYR A 135 8.63 15.07 -3.01
CA TYR A 135 8.41 13.95 -3.94
C TYR A 135 7.45 12.89 -3.40
N GLY A 136 7.12 12.93 -2.11
CA GLY A 136 6.20 11.97 -1.51
C GLY A 136 5.77 12.33 -0.11
N PHE A 137 4.79 11.58 0.38
CA PHE A 137 4.14 11.80 1.66
C PHE A 137 3.94 10.49 2.41
N ARG A 138 3.82 10.57 3.73
CA ARG A 138 3.41 9.45 4.59
C ARG A 138 2.33 9.86 5.57
N ARG A 139 1.23 9.10 5.57
CA ARG A 139 0.16 9.16 6.56
C ARG A 139 0.20 7.97 7.50
N ARG A 140 -0.40 8.12 8.68
CA ARG A 140 -0.51 7.06 9.68
C ARG A 140 -1.98 6.81 9.98
N PHE A 141 -2.34 5.53 10.06
CA PHE A 141 -3.68 5.10 10.38
C PHE A 141 -3.68 4.09 11.52
N ALA A 142 -4.72 4.14 12.33
CA ALA A 142 -5.05 3.11 13.30
C ALA A 142 -6.37 2.45 12.89
N PHE A 143 -6.47 1.13 13.06
CA PHE A 143 -7.71 0.42 12.75
C PHE A 143 -8.67 0.49 13.95
N HIS A 144 -9.95 0.73 13.66
CA HIS A 144 -11.06 0.79 14.61
C HIS A 144 -12.09 -0.29 14.27
N GLU A 145 -12.66 -0.90 15.31
CA GLU A 145 -13.70 -1.92 15.15
C GLU A 145 -14.99 -1.34 14.56
N ALA A 146 -15.76 -2.19 13.86
CA ALA A 146 -17.08 -1.82 13.36
C ALA A 146 -18.03 -1.48 14.51
N GLY A 147 -18.86 -0.45 14.33
CA GLY A 147 -19.91 -0.07 15.29
C GLY A 147 -19.42 0.61 16.57
N ASP A 148 -18.11 0.70 16.81
CA ASP A 148 -17.54 1.42 17.95
C ASP A 148 -16.38 2.34 17.50
N PRO A 149 -16.67 3.61 17.17
CA PRO A 149 -15.65 4.55 16.72
C PRO A 149 -14.59 4.86 17.78
N GLY A 150 -14.84 4.59 19.07
CA GLY A 150 -13.90 4.80 20.16
C GLY A 150 -12.91 3.64 20.35
N LYS A 151 -13.27 2.44 19.90
CA LYS A 151 -12.48 1.22 20.12
C LYS A 151 -11.35 1.07 19.09
N LYS A 152 -10.23 1.73 19.40
CA LYS A 152 -8.96 1.60 18.67
C LYS A 152 -8.30 0.25 18.95
N THR A 153 -7.88 -0.45 17.89
CA THR A 153 -7.16 -1.72 17.99
C THR A 153 -5.63 -1.51 18.09
N VAL A 154 -4.86 -2.60 18.13
CA VAL A 154 -3.39 -2.56 18.08
C VAL A 154 -2.84 -2.31 16.66
N TRP A 155 -3.65 -2.55 15.62
CA TRP A 155 -3.20 -2.49 14.24
C TRP A 155 -2.88 -1.06 13.77
N ARG A 156 -1.77 -0.94 13.03
CA ARG A 156 -1.27 0.33 12.51
C ARG A 156 -0.92 0.17 11.04
N MET A 157 -1.18 1.21 10.27
CA MET A 157 -0.77 1.31 8.87
C MET A 157 0.02 2.61 8.68
N LYS A 158 1.05 2.55 7.84
CA LYS A 158 1.69 3.72 7.24
C LYS A 158 1.40 3.68 5.74
N GLU A 159 0.62 4.63 5.27
CA GLU A 159 0.35 4.81 3.84
C GLU A 159 1.43 5.74 3.28
N TYR A 160 2.07 5.33 2.19
CA TYR A 160 3.07 6.11 1.46
C TYR A 160 2.52 6.42 0.07
N ARG A 161 2.65 7.68 -0.36
CA ARG A 161 2.20 8.13 -1.68
C ARG A 161 3.25 9.02 -2.33
N LEU A 162 3.33 8.98 -3.65
CA LEU A 162 4.12 9.93 -4.43
C LEU A 162 3.38 11.27 -4.51
N ASN A 163 4.13 12.34 -4.68
CA ASN A 163 3.56 13.64 -4.99
C ASN A 163 3.29 13.76 -6.49
N GLU A 164 2.03 13.66 -6.91
CA GLU A 164 1.64 13.73 -8.32
C GLU A 164 1.93 15.08 -8.98
N THR A 165 2.10 16.13 -8.18
CA THR A 165 2.44 17.47 -8.66
C THR A 165 3.94 17.71 -8.74
N ALA A 166 4.78 16.79 -8.23
CA ALA A 166 6.23 16.96 -8.26
C ALA A 166 6.73 17.04 -9.72
N PRO A 167 7.42 18.13 -10.11
CA PRO A 167 7.94 18.30 -11.46
C PRO A 167 8.81 17.11 -11.89
N ALA A 168 9.70 16.67 -11.00
CA ALA A 168 10.60 15.54 -11.24
C ALA A 168 9.88 14.22 -11.56
N LEU A 169 8.63 14.03 -11.11
CA LEU A 169 7.83 12.83 -11.42
C LEU A 169 7.11 12.97 -12.76
N ARG A 170 6.65 14.18 -13.08
CA ARG A 170 6.04 14.50 -14.38
C ARG A 170 7.04 14.40 -15.52
N ASP A 171 8.23 14.96 -15.34
CA ASP A 171 9.31 14.94 -16.33
C ASP A 171 9.85 13.52 -16.57
N ARG A 172 9.66 12.62 -15.59
CA ARG A 172 10.01 11.19 -15.70
C ARG A 172 8.90 10.34 -16.33
N GLY A 173 7.78 10.93 -16.72
CA GLY A 173 6.67 10.23 -17.38
C GLY A 173 5.83 9.36 -16.45
N VAL A 174 5.78 9.66 -15.15
CA VAL A 174 4.86 8.95 -14.23
C VAL A 174 3.42 9.27 -14.62
N VAL A 175 2.64 8.23 -14.96
CA VAL A 175 1.21 8.36 -15.22
C VAL A 175 0.44 7.83 -14.02
N PHE A 176 -0.26 8.73 -13.33
CA PHE A 176 -1.17 8.34 -12.26
C PHE A 176 -2.49 7.89 -12.87
N HIS A 177 -2.67 6.58 -12.98
CA HIS A 177 -3.96 6.02 -13.37
C HIS A 177 -4.89 6.07 -12.15
N GLY A 178 -5.85 7.00 -12.16
CA GLY A 178 -7.07 6.82 -11.37
C GLY A 178 -7.72 5.50 -11.79
N THR A 179 -8.28 4.77 -10.84
CA THR A 179 -8.85 3.43 -11.01
C THR A 179 -9.60 3.31 -12.35
N PRO A 180 -9.13 2.51 -13.32
CA PRO A 180 -10.01 2.11 -14.41
C PRO A 180 -11.13 1.29 -13.76
N ALA A 181 -12.38 1.67 -14.02
CA ALA A 181 -13.54 0.90 -13.62
C ALA A 181 -13.31 -0.58 -13.96
N PRO A 182 -13.69 -1.53 -13.09
CA PRO A 182 -13.54 -2.94 -13.42
C PRO A 182 -14.32 -3.20 -14.70
N MET A 183 -13.60 -3.54 -15.78
CA MET A 183 -14.24 -4.10 -16.96
C MET A 183 -14.86 -5.42 -16.53
N ALA A 184 -16.19 -5.45 -16.52
CA ALA A 184 -16.96 -6.67 -16.41
C ALA A 184 -16.63 -7.54 -17.62
N TRP A 185 -16.20 -8.77 -17.37
CA TRP A 185 -16.15 -9.87 -18.34
C TRP A 185 -17.14 -10.93 -17.86
#